data_AF-A0A6V8KMG9-F1
#
_entry.id   AF-A0A6V8KMG9-F1
#
_cell.length_a   1.000
_cell.length_b   1.000
_cell.length_c   1.000
_cell.angle_alpha   90.00
_cell.angle_beta   90.00
_cell.angle_gamma   90.00
#
_symmetry.space_group_name_H-M   'P 1'
#
loop_
_entity.id
_entity.type
_entity.pdbx_description
1 polymer ?
#
loop_
_entity_poly.entity_id
_entity_poly.type
_entity_poly.pdbx_seq_one_letter_code
_entity_poly.pdbx_strand_id
1 'polypeptide(L)'
;MTVYRRPPARVMLEMAPRLASWDRVGAPGQLALAKFLDYADGVAAPLLVGDGPFALELSVAADGWAAPDRGGRDLDNYLFPLVNRLGPQRFAAVFGRKTQGGSWLAAGPALCAPTPVPSLFAVSTTTSTPYSAPM
;
A
#
# COMPACT_ATOMS: atom_id res chain seq x y z
N MET A 1 -20.13 -5.79 9.45
CA MET A 1 -18.78 -5.71 8.87
C MET A 1 -17.98 -4.73 9.69
N THR A 2 -16.89 -5.15 10.30
CA THR A 2 -16.00 -4.26 11.05
C THR A 2 -15.12 -3.51 10.06
N VAL A 3 -15.08 -2.18 10.16
CA VAL A 3 -14.17 -1.33 9.39
C VAL A 3 -13.07 -0.89 10.35
N TYR A 4 -11.80 -0.92 9.92
CA TYR A 4 -10.68 -0.45 10.72
C TYR A 4 -10.19 0.94 10.26
N ARG A 5 -9.65 1.72 11.19
CA ARG A 5 -9.03 3.01 10.91
C ARG A 5 -7.60 2.81 10.40
N ARG A 6 -7.15 3.74 9.56
CA ARG A 6 -5.75 3.86 9.18
C ARG A 6 -4.92 4.36 10.37
N PRO A 7 -3.71 3.83 10.60
CA PRO A 7 -2.82 4.32 11.65
C PRO A 7 -2.36 5.76 11.35
N PRO A 8 -2.31 6.66 12.35
CA PRO A 8 -2.05 8.09 12.11
C PRO A 8 -0.55 8.44 12.04
N ALA A 9 0.31 7.73 12.78
CA ALA A 9 1.73 8.05 12.91
C ALA A 9 2.53 7.48 11.73
N ARG A 10 3.16 8.37 10.96
CA ARG A 10 3.91 8.00 9.75
C ARG A 10 5.40 8.16 9.95
N VAL A 11 6.15 7.17 9.47
CA VAL A 11 7.61 7.19 9.41
C VAL A 11 8.02 7.19 7.95
N MET A 12 8.78 8.21 7.54
CA MET A 12 9.30 8.30 6.17
C MET A 12 10.30 7.18 5.92
N LEU A 13 10.19 6.52 4.76
CA LEU A 13 11.11 5.49 4.35
C LEU A 13 12.26 6.11 3.56
N GLU A 14 13.47 5.85 4.00
CA GLU A 14 14.71 6.21 3.30
C GLU A 14 15.01 5.24 2.15
N MET A 15 14.39 4.05 2.18
CA MET A 15 14.48 3.05 1.13
C MET A 15 13.13 2.91 0.42
N ALA A 16 13.17 3.02 -0.92
CA ALA A 16 11.99 2.81 -1.75
C ALA A 16 11.42 1.40 -1.59
N PRO A 17 10.09 1.25 -1.41
CA PRO A 17 9.43 -0.05 -1.41
C PRO A 17 9.76 -0.88 -2.64
N ARG A 18 9.94 -2.18 -2.43
CA ARG A 18 10.29 -3.14 -3.48
C ARG A 18 9.11 -4.07 -3.77
N LEU A 19 8.92 -4.35 -5.05
CA LEU A 19 7.95 -5.33 -5.52
C LEU A 19 8.34 -6.73 -5.08
N ALA A 20 7.33 -7.59 -4.90
CA ALA A 20 7.51 -9.03 -4.93
C ALA A 20 8.32 -9.42 -6.18
N SER A 21 9.38 -10.20 -5.98
CA SER A 21 10.21 -10.73 -7.07
C SER A 21 9.83 -12.18 -7.30
N TRP A 22 9.66 -12.53 -8.58
CA TRP A 22 9.43 -13.89 -9.07
C TRP A 22 10.73 -14.51 -9.64
N ASP A 23 11.84 -13.78 -9.54
CA ASP A 23 13.14 -14.24 -10.00
C ASP A 23 13.65 -15.39 -9.11
N ARG A 24 14.63 -16.16 -9.61
CA ARG A 24 15.26 -17.21 -8.79
C ARG A 24 15.85 -16.61 -7.50
N VAL A 25 15.83 -17.39 -6.43
CA VAL A 25 16.50 -17.05 -5.17
C VAL A 25 17.95 -16.63 -5.42
N GLY A 26 18.36 -15.49 -4.83
CA GLY A 26 19.69 -14.90 -5.00
C GLY A 26 19.83 -13.98 -6.22
N ALA A 27 18.83 -13.87 -7.09
CA ALA A 27 18.83 -12.87 -8.16
C ALA A 27 18.79 -11.44 -7.59
N PRO A 28 19.22 -10.42 -8.36
CA PRO A 28 19.22 -9.03 -7.90
C PRO A 28 17.88 -8.54 -7.37
N GLY A 29 16.76 -8.94 -7.99
CA GLY A 29 15.40 -8.59 -7.54
C GLY A 29 15.08 -9.17 -6.16
N GLN A 30 15.43 -10.44 -5.92
CA GLN A 30 15.27 -11.11 -4.63
C GLN A 30 16.11 -10.45 -3.54
N LEU A 31 17.38 -10.15 -3.83
CA LEU A 31 18.29 -9.50 -2.87
C LEU A 31 17.82 -8.08 -2.52
N ALA A 32 17.35 -7.32 -3.52
CA ALA A 32 16.81 -5.99 -3.29
C ALA A 32 15.52 -6.03 -2.45
N LEU A 33 14.65 -7.00 -2.70
CA LEU A 33 13.43 -7.21 -1.91
C LEU A 33 13.79 -7.58 -0.46
N ALA A 34 14.66 -8.57 -0.25
CA ALA A 34 15.08 -8.99 1.09
C ALA A 34 15.67 -7.82 1.89
N LYS A 35 16.55 -7.03 1.28
CA LYS A 35 17.14 -5.84 1.90
C LYS A 35 16.08 -4.81 2.32
N PHE A 36 15.07 -4.59 1.48
CA PHE A 36 13.96 -3.69 1.83
C PHE A 36 13.12 -4.26 2.97
N LEU A 37 12.83 -5.56 2.96
CA LEU A 37 12.04 -6.21 4.01
C LEU A 37 12.74 -6.17 5.37
N ASP A 38 14.06 -6.38 5.41
CA ASP A 38 14.85 -6.25 6.64
C ASP A 38 14.85 -4.82 7.17
N TYR A 39 14.98 -3.83 6.28
CA TYR A 39 14.87 -2.42 6.64
C TYR A 39 13.47 -2.08 7.19
N ALA A 40 12.42 -2.52 6.51
CA ALA A 40 11.03 -2.24 6.90
C ALA A 40 10.67 -2.92 8.24
N ASP A 41 11.20 -4.11 8.51
CA ASP A 41 11.07 -4.79 9.81
C ASP A 41 11.65 -3.95 10.95
N GLY A 42 12.86 -3.39 10.76
CA GLY A 42 13.48 -2.48 11.72
C GLY A 42 12.68 -1.19 11.95
N VAL A 43 12.09 -0.62 10.89
CA VAL A 43 11.21 0.56 10.98
C VAL A 43 9.90 0.24 11.70
N ALA A 44 9.33 -0.94 11.46
CA ALA A 44 8.05 -1.36 12.02
C ALA A 44 8.16 -1.82 13.47
N ALA A 45 9.27 -2.43 13.87
CA ALA A 45 9.50 -2.98 15.21
C ALA A 45 9.09 -2.03 16.36
N PRO A 46 9.54 -0.75 16.41
CA PRO A 46 9.13 0.16 17.48
C PRO A 46 7.66 0.60 17.41
N LEU A 47 6.98 0.41 16.28
CA LEU A 47 5.56 0.74 16.10
C LEU A 47 4.63 -0.43 16.52
N LEU A 48 5.17 -1.64 16.59
CA LEU A 48 4.45 -2.89 16.84
C LEU A 48 4.77 -3.46 18.23
N VAL A 49 4.64 -2.62 19.25
CA VAL A 49 4.88 -2.97 20.66
C VAL A 49 3.65 -3.64 21.27
N GLY A 50 3.86 -4.76 21.96
CA GLY A 50 2.80 -5.54 22.62
C GLY A 50 2.21 -6.64 21.74
N ASP A 51 1.16 -7.28 22.27
CA ASP A 51 0.43 -8.34 21.58
C ASP A 51 -0.73 -7.77 20.77
N GLY A 52 -0.89 -8.24 19.53
CA GLY A 52 -1.82 -7.68 18.54
C GLY A 52 -3.32 -7.84 18.88
N PRO A 53 -4.22 -7.34 18.02
CA PRO A 53 -3.98 -7.04 16.59
C PRO A 53 -3.61 -5.58 16.27
N PHE A 54 -2.79 -5.41 15.24
CA PHE A 54 -2.34 -4.12 14.70
C PHE A 54 -3.01 -3.77 13.36
N ALA A 55 -2.92 -2.50 12.99
CA ALA A 55 -3.18 -1.99 11.66
C ALA A 55 -1.89 -1.44 11.04
N LEU A 56 -1.68 -1.67 9.75
CA LEU A 56 -0.50 -1.24 8.98
C LEU A 56 -0.96 -0.43 7.75
N GLU A 57 -0.29 0.68 7.43
CA GLU A 57 -0.41 1.36 6.14
C GLU A 57 0.98 1.51 5.51
N LEU A 58 1.12 1.05 4.26
CA LEU A 58 2.28 1.35 3.42
C LEU A 58 1.86 2.34 2.33
N SER A 59 2.60 3.44 2.25
CA SER A 59 2.50 4.38 1.15
C SER A 59 3.70 4.25 0.22
N VAL A 60 3.41 4.11 -1.06
CA VAL A 60 4.41 3.96 -2.13
C VAL A 60 4.44 5.22 -2.96
N ALA A 61 5.63 5.82 -3.08
CA ALA A 61 5.90 6.97 -3.94
C ALA A 61 5.56 6.64 -5.40
N ALA A 62 4.78 7.53 -6.01
CA ALA A 62 4.24 7.38 -7.35
C ALA A 62 5.08 8.10 -8.43
N ASP A 63 6.40 8.24 -8.20
CA ASP A 63 7.26 9.05 -9.05
C ASP A 63 7.35 8.44 -10.46
N GLY A 64 6.80 9.14 -11.46
CA GLY A 64 6.96 8.82 -12.88
C GLY A 64 6.24 7.57 -13.39
N TRP A 65 5.08 7.21 -12.82
CA TRP A 65 4.39 5.98 -13.23
C TRP A 65 3.92 6.07 -14.70
N ALA A 66 4.56 5.28 -15.57
CA ALA A 66 3.89 4.65 -16.69
C ALA A 66 2.61 3.95 -16.17
N ALA A 67 1.60 3.83 -17.04
CA ALA A 67 0.23 3.45 -16.70
C ALA A 67 0.15 2.41 -15.54
N PRO A 68 -0.69 2.65 -14.51
CA PRO A 68 -0.68 1.92 -13.25
C PRO A 68 -0.92 0.41 -13.35
N ASP A 69 -1.32 -0.07 -14.52
CA ASP A 69 -1.58 -1.46 -14.91
C ASP A 69 -0.34 -2.18 -15.51
N ARG A 70 0.77 -1.47 -15.77
CA ARG A 70 1.97 -2.07 -16.35
C ARG A 70 3.03 -2.43 -15.31
N GLY A 71 3.56 -3.65 -15.44
CA GLY A 71 4.74 -4.12 -14.69
C GLY A 71 4.45 -4.58 -13.27
N GLY A 72 3.22 -4.99 -12.95
CA GLY A 72 2.87 -5.61 -11.66
C GLY A 72 2.99 -4.67 -10.47
N ARG A 73 2.73 -3.37 -10.65
CA ARG A 73 2.88 -2.34 -9.61
C ARG A 73 1.61 -2.12 -8.79
N ASP A 74 0.85 -3.17 -8.61
CA ASP A 74 -0.28 -3.18 -7.69
C ASP A 74 0.22 -3.13 -6.24
N LEU A 75 -0.58 -2.53 -5.35
CA LEU A 75 -0.15 -2.29 -3.97
C LEU A 75 0.03 -3.60 -3.19
N ASP A 76 -0.73 -4.63 -3.53
CA ASP A 76 -0.60 -5.98 -2.97
C ASP A 76 0.78 -6.59 -3.26
N ASN A 77 1.40 -6.32 -4.41
CA ASN A 77 2.76 -6.77 -4.72
C ASN A 77 3.84 -6.12 -3.85
N TYR A 78 3.53 -5.04 -3.14
CA TYR A 78 4.40 -4.49 -2.09
C TYR A 78 3.98 -4.99 -0.70
N LEU A 79 2.67 -5.02 -0.45
CA LEU A 79 2.11 -5.34 0.87
C LEU A 79 2.28 -6.81 1.24
N PHE A 80 2.06 -7.73 0.30
CA PHE A 80 2.11 -9.16 0.55
C PHE A 80 3.46 -9.62 1.13
N PRO A 81 4.62 -9.35 0.51
CA PRO A 81 5.90 -9.75 1.08
C PRO A 81 6.21 -9.04 2.41
N LEU A 82 5.80 -7.77 2.55
CA LEU A 82 5.98 -7.00 3.79
C LEU A 82 5.21 -7.61 4.96
N VAL A 83 3.92 -7.87 4.79
CA VAL A 83 3.06 -8.44 5.83
C VAL A 83 3.51 -9.85 6.21
N ASN A 84 3.93 -10.66 5.23
CA ASN A 84 4.52 -11.98 5.50
C ASN A 84 5.78 -11.88 6.36
N ARG A 85 6.67 -10.91 6.07
CA ARG A 85 7.89 -10.68 6.87
C ARG A 85 7.58 -10.28 8.32
N LEU A 86 6.56 -9.45 8.51
CA LEU A 86 6.18 -8.91 9.84
C LEU A 86 5.32 -9.86 10.68
N GLY A 87 4.84 -10.97 10.10
CA GLY A 87 3.93 -11.92 10.74
C GLY A 87 2.46 -11.56 10.46
N PRO A 88 1.82 -12.18 9.44
CA PRO A 88 0.48 -11.81 8.98
C PRO A 88 -0.59 -11.91 10.08
N GLN A 89 -0.46 -12.88 10.98
CA GLN A 89 -1.36 -13.11 12.12
C GLN A 89 -1.42 -11.94 13.11
N ARG A 90 -0.47 -11.00 13.06
CA ARG A 90 -0.43 -9.84 13.95
C ARG A 90 -1.35 -8.71 13.50
N PHE A 91 -1.88 -8.75 12.28
CA PHE A 91 -2.61 -7.63 11.67
C PHE A 91 -4.09 -7.94 11.48
N ALA A 92 -4.97 -7.05 11.98
CA ALA A 92 -6.40 -7.09 11.66
C ALA A 92 -6.74 -6.29 10.39
N ALA A 93 -5.88 -5.35 9.98
CA ALA A 93 -6.05 -4.57 8.77
C ALA A 93 -4.72 -4.11 8.17
N VAL A 94 -4.66 -4.11 6.85
CA VAL A 94 -3.51 -3.60 6.09
C VAL A 94 -4.03 -2.68 4.98
N PHE A 95 -3.42 -1.51 4.86
CA PHE A 95 -3.79 -0.48 3.92
C PHE A 95 -2.62 -0.19 2.97
N GLY A 96 -2.94 -0.02 1.68
CA GLY A 96 -1.99 0.46 0.69
C GLY A 96 -2.38 1.85 0.19
N ARG A 97 -1.39 2.68 -0.12
CA ARG A 97 -1.61 3.99 -0.75
C ARG A 97 -0.52 4.26 -1.79
N LYS A 98 -0.90 4.88 -2.91
CA LYS A 98 0.05 5.55 -3.82
C LYS A 98 0.04 7.04 -3.51
N THR A 99 1.21 7.66 -3.35
CA THR A 99 1.33 9.09 -3.03
C THR A 99 2.27 9.79 -3.99
N GLN A 100 2.01 11.06 -4.27
CA GLN A 100 3.01 11.95 -4.87
C GLN A 100 4.03 12.33 -3.77
N GLY A 101 5.33 12.21 -4.05
CA GLY A 101 6.40 12.40 -3.06
C GLY A 101 6.84 11.10 -2.37
N GLY A 102 7.57 11.21 -1.26
CA GLY A 102 8.25 10.08 -0.62
C GLY A 102 7.33 8.97 -0.09
N SER A 103 7.92 7.77 0.04
CA SER A 103 7.26 6.60 0.62
C SER A 103 7.30 6.64 2.15
N TRP A 104 6.31 6.05 2.81
CA TRP A 104 6.24 6.02 4.27
C TRP A 104 5.50 4.79 4.77
N LEU A 105 5.74 4.45 6.04
CA LEU A 105 5.06 3.37 6.77
C LEU A 105 4.34 3.95 7.99
N ALA A 106 3.16 3.43 8.30
CA ALA A 106 2.46 3.72 9.54
C ALA A 106 1.95 2.42 10.15
N ALA A 107 2.09 2.27 11.46
CA ALA A 107 1.56 1.12 12.17
C ALA A 107 1.12 1.51 13.59
N GLY A 108 0.23 0.72 14.15
CA GLY A 108 -0.24 0.89 15.53
C GLY A 108 -1.41 -0.05 15.83
N PRO A 109 -1.99 0.03 17.04
CA PRO A 109 -3.12 -0.81 17.43
C PRO A 109 -4.28 -0.73 16.42
N ALA A 110 -4.93 -1.86 16.15
CA ALA A 110 -6.09 -1.89 15.28
C ALA A 110 -7.29 -1.25 15.99
N LEU A 111 -7.79 -0.12 15.45
CA LEU A 111 -8.95 0.58 15.98
C LEU A 111 -10.12 0.51 15.01
N CYS A 112 -11.31 0.21 15.52
CA CYS A 112 -12.52 0.22 14.70
C CYS A 112 -12.85 1.64 14.22
N ALA A 113 -13.16 1.78 12.94
CA ALA A 113 -13.77 2.95 12.36
C ALA A 113 -15.27 2.97 12.72
N PRO A 114 -15.86 4.14 12.97
CA PRO A 114 -17.29 4.26 13.06
C PRO A 114 -17.89 3.84 11.71
N THR A 115 -19.03 3.15 11.74
CA THR A 115 -19.74 2.72 10.52
C THR A 115 -20.01 3.96 9.65
N PRO A 116 -19.47 4.04 8.42
CA PRO A 116 -19.76 5.17 7.57
C PRO A 116 -21.25 5.16 7.20
N VAL A 117 -21.93 6.28 7.45
CA VAL A 117 -23.23 6.55 6.81
C VAL A 117 -22.97 6.71 5.31
N PRO A 118 -23.64 5.94 4.43
CA PRO A 118 -23.36 6.01 3.01
C PRO A 118 -23.77 7.39 2.47
N SER A 119 -22.79 8.15 1.99
CA SER A 119 -23.04 9.34 1.18
C SER A 119 -23.53 8.90 -0.20
N LEU A 120 -24.73 9.33 -0.59
CA LEU A 120 -25.24 9.11 -1.94
C LEU A 120 -24.36 9.88 -2.93
N PHE A 121 -23.72 9.16 -3.85
CA PHE A 121 -22.99 9.76 -4.96
C PHE A 121 -23.86 9.72 -6.22
N ALA A 122 -24.00 10.85 -6.91
CA ALA A 122 -24.60 10.93 -8.24
C ALA A 122 -23.48 10.97 -9.28
N VAL A 123 -23.53 10.07 -10.27
CA VAL A 123 -22.63 10.05 -11.41
C VAL A 123 -23.43 10.49 -12.63
N SER A 124 -23.01 11.57 -13.28
CA SER A 124 -23.54 12.02 -14.57
C SER A 124 -22.50 11.78 -15.65
N THR A 125 -22.85 11.03 -16.69
CA THR A 125 -22.00 10.79 -17.85
C THR A 125 -22.54 11.59 -19.03
N THR A 126 -21.74 12.50 -19.57
CA THR A 126 -22.05 13.21 -20.82
C THR A 126 -21.27 12.60 -21.97
N THR A 127 -21.98 12.18 -23.02
CA THR A 127 -21.39 11.77 -24.30
C THR A 127 -21.51 12.91 -25.30
N SER A 128 -20.40 13.37 -25.86
CA SER A 128 -20.41 14.22 -27.05
C SER A 128 -20.29 13.34 -28.31
N THR A 129 -21.19 13.54 -29.27
CA THR A 129 -21.13 12.90 -30.60
C THR A 129 -20.10 13.60 -31.49
N PRO A 130 -19.30 12.88 -32.30
CA PRO A 130 -18.39 13.52 -33.25
C PRO A 130 -19.14 14.16 -34.42
N TYR A 131 -18.63 15.31 -34.81
CA TYR A 131 -19.02 16.16 -35.94
C TYR A 131 -19.08 15.39 -37.27
N SER A 132 -20.17 15.54 -38.04
CA SER A 132 -20.26 15.12 -39.45
C SER A 132 -19.98 16.31 -40.37
N ALA A 133 -18.99 16.21 -41.26
CA ALA A 133 -18.76 17.19 -42.30
C ALA A 133 -19.59 16.87 -43.56
N PRO A 134 -20.13 17.86 -44.29
CA PRO A 134 -20.83 17.64 -45.56
C PRO A 134 -19.85 17.45 -46.74
N MET A 135 -20.26 16.64 -47.73
CA MET A 135 -19.59 16.48 -49.04
C MET A 135 -19.78 17.70 -49.93
#